data_AF-A0A971YIE9-F1
#
_entry.id   AF-A0A971YIE9-F1
#
_cell.length_a   1.000
_cell.length_b   1.000
_cell.length_c   1.000
_cell.angle_alpha   90.00
_cell.angle_beta   90.00
_cell.angle_gamma   90.00
#
_symmetry.space_group_name_H-M   'P 1'
#
loop_
_entity.id
_entity.type
_entity.pdbx_description
1 polymer ?
#
loop_
_entity_poly.entity_id
_entity_poly.type
_entity_poly.pdbx_seq_one_letter_code
_entity_poly.pdbx_strand_id
1 'polypeptide(L)'
;MRRLSYVFAALLLLLLILLTISGGRIYEWITPDVEAIRLNRCYNKGDERYIMIPKSALTDDGSVYVIASEQGFSKQLYYVHKKTLNYIELPEADGAFVYVTTKEIASGSMIINPVDSEMHFEDGEKVIIK
;
A
#
# COMPACT_ATOMS: atom_id res chain seq x y z
N MET A 1 -18.71 30.16 -41.57
CA MET A 1 -19.17 29.22 -40.53
C MET A 1 -18.25 27.99 -40.35
N ARG A 2 -17.86 27.26 -41.41
CA ARG A 2 -16.97 26.07 -41.28
C ARG A 2 -15.63 26.33 -40.58
N ARG A 3 -14.93 27.43 -40.90
CA ARG A 3 -13.63 27.79 -40.27
C ARG A 3 -13.72 28.06 -38.77
N LEU A 4 -14.81 28.67 -38.29
CA LEU A 4 -15.03 28.94 -36.86
C LEU A 4 -15.25 27.64 -36.07
N SER A 5 -15.92 26.67 -36.69
CA SER A 5 -16.17 25.34 -36.11
C SER A 5 -14.89 24.52 -35.93
N TYR A 6 -13.95 24.58 -36.89
CA TYR A 6 -12.66 23.89 -36.75
C TYR A 6 -11.79 24.48 -35.63
N VAL A 7 -11.80 25.81 -35.47
CA VAL A 7 -11.07 26.49 -34.39
C VAL A 7 -11.65 26.10 -33.03
N PHE A 8 -12.98 26.05 -32.92
CA PHE A 8 -13.64 25.63 -31.68
C PHE A 8 -13.35 24.15 -31.34
N ALA A 9 -13.39 23.26 -32.34
CA ALA A 9 -13.08 21.85 -32.13
C ALA A 9 -11.61 21.62 -31.71
N ALA A 10 -10.66 22.36 -32.30
CA ALA A 10 -9.25 22.29 -31.92
C ALA A 10 -9.01 22.77 -30.48
N LEU A 11 -9.70 23.84 -30.06
CA LEU A 11 -9.63 24.34 -28.68
C LEU A 11 -10.24 23.35 -27.68
N LEU A 12 -11.37 22.73 -28.01
CA LEU A 12 -11.99 21.69 -27.17
C LEU A 12 -11.07 20.47 -27.02
N LEU A 13 -10.44 20.02 -28.11
CA LEU A 13 -9.49 18.92 -28.08
C LEU A 13 -8.27 19.26 -27.21
N LEU A 14 -7.73 20.46 -27.34
CA LEU A 14 -6.60 20.93 -26.53
C LEU A 14 -6.97 20.97 -25.04
N LEU A 15 -8.17 21.44 -24.69
CA LEU A 15 -8.68 21.46 -23.32
C LEU A 15 -8.79 20.04 -22.75
N LEU A 16 -9.34 19.08 -23.53
CA LEU A 16 -9.45 17.69 -23.10
C LEU A 16 -8.08 17.03 -22.89
N ILE A 17 -7.11 17.34 -23.74
CA ILE A 17 -5.73 16.88 -23.58
C ILE A 17 -5.11 17.47 -22.30
N LEU A 18 -5.31 18.77 -22.05
CA LEU A 18 -4.82 19.41 -20.82
C LEU A 18 -5.50 18.84 -19.56
N LEU A 19 -6.80 18.52 -19.61
CA LEU A 19 -7.53 17.90 -18.50
C LEU A 19 -7.05 16.47 -18.21
N THR A 20 -6.73 15.69 -19.26
CA THR A 20 -6.22 14.33 -19.09
C THR A 20 -4.79 14.31 -18.54
N ILE A 21 -3.93 15.22 -19.00
CA ILE A 21 -2.56 15.35 -18.47
C ILE A 21 -2.57 15.85 -17.02
N SER A 22 -3.40 16.86 -16.72
CA SER A 22 -3.48 17.43 -15.36
C SER A 22 -4.16 16.47 -14.38
N GLY A 23 -5.22 15.77 -14.79
CA GLY A 23 -5.91 14.77 -13.96
C GLY A 23 -4.97 13.64 -13.50
N GLY A 24 -4.10 13.15 -14.39
CA GLY A 24 -3.11 12.13 -14.04
C GLY A 24 -2.07 12.61 -13.01
N ARG A 25 -1.67 13.89 -13.07
CA ARG A 25 -0.72 14.47 -12.11
C ARG A 25 -1.35 14.85 -10.78
N ILE A 26 -2.60 15.31 -10.79
CA ILE A 26 -3.37 15.57 -9.57
C ILE A 26 -3.51 14.27 -8.77
N TYR A 27 -3.72 13.14 -9.46
CA TYR A 27 -3.78 11.83 -8.82
C TYR A 27 -2.50 11.48 -8.05
N GLU A 28 -1.33 11.74 -8.63
CA GLU A 28 -0.04 11.54 -7.96
C GLU A 28 0.17 12.47 -6.76
N TRP A 29 -0.47 13.64 -6.73
CA TRP A 29 -0.32 14.61 -5.64
C TRP A 29 -1.20 14.31 -4.42
N ILE A 30 -2.32 13.63 -4.63
CA ILE A 30 -3.27 13.29 -3.55
C ILE A 30 -3.10 11.85 -3.05
N THR A 31 -2.39 11.00 -3.78
CA THR A 31 -2.15 9.62 -3.37
C THR A 31 -1.05 9.59 -2.32
N PRO A 32 -1.29 9.00 -1.14
CA PRO A 32 -0.29 8.96 -0.08
C PRO A 32 0.92 8.10 -0.46
N ASP A 33 2.10 8.63 -0.14
CA ASP A 33 3.37 7.94 -0.29
C ASP A 33 3.64 7.11 0.97
N VAL A 34 4.00 5.84 0.81
CA VAL A 34 4.24 4.91 1.92
C VAL A 34 5.56 4.15 1.75
N GLU A 35 6.21 3.85 2.86
CA GLU A 35 7.31 2.90 2.90
C GLU A 35 6.76 1.49 3.11
N ALA A 36 7.28 0.52 2.36
CA ALA A 36 6.81 -0.85 2.39
C ALA A 36 7.95 -1.83 2.72
N ILE A 37 7.64 -2.82 3.54
CA ILE A 37 8.56 -3.91 3.87
C ILE A 37 8.01 -5.24 3.39
N ARG A 38 8.92 -6.11 2.93
CA ARG A 38 8.58 -7.48 2.55
C ARG A 38 8.86 -8.45 3.69
N LEU A 39 7.85 -9.19 4.10
CA LEU A 39 7.89 -10.12 5.23
C LEU A 39 8.58 -11.44 4.85
N ASN A 40 9.91 -11.43 4.86
CA ASN A 40 10.72 -12.62 4.56
C ASN A 40 11.39 -13.22 5.79
N ARG A 41 11.41 -12.50 6.92
CA ARG A 41 12.02 -12.99 8.16
C ARG A 41 11.05 -13.93 8.87
N CYS A 42 11.52 -15.14 9.13
CA CYS A 42 10.78 -16.13 9.88
C CYS A 42 11.59 -16.65 11.07
N TYR A 43 10.86 -17.02 12.11
CA TYR A 43 11.38 -17.66 13.31
C TYR A 43 10.70 -19.01 13.48
N ASN A 44 11.47 -20.05 13.77
CA ASN A 44 10.93 -21.39 14.02
C ASN A 44 11.01 -21.68 15.52
N LYS A 45 9.90 -22.13 16.10
CA LYS A 45 9.84 -22.60 17.49
C LYS A 45 9.19 -23.98 17.51
N GLY A 46 9.98 -25.02 17.73
CA GLY A 46 9.53 -26.39 17.54
C GLY A 46 9.11 -26.62 16.07
N ASP A 47 7.91 -27.18 15.87
CA ASP A 47 7.36 -27.46 14.53
C ASP A 47 6.63 -26.26 13.91
N GLU A 48 6.50 -25.15 14.63
CA GLU A 48 5.77 -23.97 14.17
C GLU A 48 6.69 -22.92 13.56
N ARG A 49 6.26 -22.40 12.41
CA ARG A 49 6.93 -21.31 11.69
C ARG A 49 6.15 -20.01 11.85
N TYR A 50 6.84 -19.01 12.38
CA TYR A 50 6.33 -17.67 12.61
C TYR A 50 6.98 -16.70 11.64
N ILE A 51 6.22 -15.70 11.20
CA ILE A 51 6.69 -14.53 10.47
C ILE A 51 6.87 -13.41 11.50
N MET A 52 7.99 -12.72 11.39
CA MET A 52 8.33 -11.61 12.27
C MET A 52 7.81 -10.31 11.66
N ILE A 53 6.98 -9.58 12.41
CA ILE A 53 6.44 -8.28 12.01
C ILE A 53 7.00 -7.22 12.96
N PRO A 54 7.61 -6.13 12.47
CA PRO A 54 8.02 -5.02 13.33
C PRO A 54 6.83 -4.41 14.06
N LYS A 55 6.96 -4.12 15.36
CA LYS A 55 5.91 -3.43 16.12
C LYS A 55 5.58 -2.05 15.53
N SER A 56 6.55 -1.39 14.90
CA SER A 56 6.36 -0.12 14.17
C SER A 56 5.45 -0.22 12.95
N ALA A 57 5.14 -1.42 12.47
CA ALA A 57 4.23 -1.66 11.36
C ALA A 57 2.79 -1.97 11.84
N LEU A 58 2.59 -2.11 13.16
CA LEU A 58 1.27 -2.34 13.74
C LEU A 58 0.54 -1.01 13.93
N THR A 59 -0.75 -1.01 13.62
CA THR A 59 -1.67 0.03 14.07
C THR A 59 -2.01 -0.18 15.55
N ASP A 60 -2.57 0.85 16.19
CA ASP A 60 -2.95 0.82 17.61
C ASP A 60 -3.93 -0.31 17.97
N ASP A 61 -4.71 -0.80 17.01
CA ASP A 61 -5.64 -1.92 17.16
C ASP A 61 -5.02 -3.30 16.85
N GLY A 62 -3.70 -3.38 16.67
CA GLY A 62 -2.99 -4.64 16.40
C GLY A 62 -3.16 -5.16 14.97
N SER A 63 -3.53 -4.29 14.03
CA SER A 63 -3.64 -4.63 12.61
C SER A 63 -2.38 -4.22 11.84
N VAL A 64 -2.27 -4.70 10.59
CA VAL A 64 -1.29 -4.22 9.62
C VAL A 64 -1.98 -3.82 8.32
N TYR A 65 -1.34 -2.91 7.60
CA TYR A 65 -1.74 -2.57 6.23
C TYR A 65 -0.95 -3.43 5.25
N VAL A 66 -1.63 -4.41 4.65
CA VAL A 66 -1.08 -5.32 3.64
C VAL A 66 -1.19 -4.67 2.27
N ILE A 67 -0.10 -4.68 1.52
CA ILE A 67 -0.07 -4.14 0.16
C ILE A 67 -0.29 -5.25 -0.85
N ALA A 68 -1.34 -5.10 -1.65
CA ALA A 68 -1.59 -5.88 -2.85
C ALA A 68 -1.20 -5.06 -4.09
N SER A 69 -0.57 -5.69 -5.08
CA SER A 69 -0.31 -5.04 -6.36
C SER A 69 -1.20 -5.65 -7.43
N GLU A 70 -1.88 -4.81 -8.21
CA GLU A 70 -2.45 -5.22 -9.49
C GLU A 70 -1.53 -4.75 -10.62
N GLN A 71 -1.18 -5.67 -11.52
CA GLN A 71 -0.43 -5.30 -12.73
C GLN A 71 -1.40 -4.69 -13.75
N GLY A 72 -1.34 -3.37 -13.88
CA GLY A 72 -1.96 -2.63 -14.98
C GLY A 72 -0.99 -2.40 -16.14
N PHE A 73 -1.53 -2.13 -17.34
CA PHE A 73 -0.78 -1.99 -18.60
C PHE A 73 0.31 -0.90 -18.66
N SER A 74 0.42 0.03 -17.69
CA SER A 74 1.46 1.08 -17.75
C SER A 74 2.07 1.52 -16.42
N LYS A 75 1.47 1.17 -15.28
CA LYS A 75 2.01 1.46 -13.93
C LYS A 75 1.56 0.37 -12.96
N GLN A 76 2.42 0.01 -12.01
CA GLN A 76 2.07 -0.87 -10.91
C GLN A 76 1.22 -0.07 -9.93
N LEU A 77 -0.05 -0.46 -9.77
CA LEU A 77 -0.95 0.14 -8.79
C LEU A 77 -0.90 -0.72 -7.53
N TYR A 78 -0.71 -0.05 -6.40
CA TYR A 78 -0.71 -0.68 -5.10
C TYR A 78 -1.96 -0.29 -4.34
N TYR A 79 -2.59 -1.29 -3.75
CA TYR A 79 -3.78 -1.16 -2.93
C TYR A 79 -3.47 -1.65 -1.53
N VAL A 80 -4.06 -0.99 -0.55
CA VAL A 80 -3.89 -1.33 0.86
C VAL A 80 -5.10 -2.09 1.35
N HIS A 81 -4.85 -3.16 2.10
CA HIS A 81 -5.86 -3.88 2.83
C HIS A 81 -5.52 -3.95 4.31
N LYS A 82 -6.46 -3.53 5.17
CA LYS A 82 -6.24 -3.62 6.62
C LYS A 82 -6.53 -5.04 7.08
N LYS A 83 -5.56 -5.66 7.75
CA LYS A 83 -5.70 -7.01 8.30
C LYS A 83 -5.35 -7.04 9.78
N THR A 84 -6.33 -7.36 10.62
CA THR A 84 -6.11 -7.65 12.04
C THR A 84 -5.39 -9.00 12.18
N LEU A 85 -4.33 -9.04 12.99
CA LEU A 85 -3.50 -10.22 13.14
C LEU A 85 -3.61 -10.80 14.55
N ASN A 86 -3.69 -12.12 14.63
CA ASN A 86 -3.47 -12.83 15.88
C ASN A 86 -1.97 -13.05 16.04
N TYR A 87 -1.31 -12.17 16.80
CA TYR A 87 0.12 -12.25 17.06
C TYR A 87 0.41 -12.65 18.51
N ILE A 88 1.61 -13.19 18.70
CA ILE A 88 2.17 -13.47 20.02
C ILE A 88 3.44 -12.67 20.23
N GLU A 89 3.74 -12.36 21.48
CA GLU A 89 5.04 -11.83 21.89
C GLU A 89 5.87 -12.95 22.50
N LEU A 90 7.09 -13.13 22.00
CA LEU A 90 8.00 -14.15 22.51
C LEU A 90 8.97 -13.50 23.51
N PRO A 91 9.07 -14.01 24.76
CA PRO A 91 9.89 -13.38 25.82
C PRO A 91 11.39 -13.31 25.51
N GLU A 92 11.89 -14.23 24.68
CA GLU A 92 13.32 -14.41 24.40
C GLU A 92 13.80 -13.62 23.18
N ALA A 93 12.89 -12.93 22.49
CA ALA A 93 13.18 -12.31 21.21
C ALA A 93 13.08 -10.78 21.30
N ASP A 94 13.97 -10.08 20.59
CA ASP A 94 14.05 -8.62 20.55
C ASP A 94 12.64 -8.01 20.52
N GLY A 95 12.28 -7.29 21.59
CA GLY A 95 10.93 -6.75 21.81
C GLY A 95 10.44 -5.76 20.75
N ALA A 96 11.20 -5.56 19.69
CA ALA A 96 10.88 -4.82 18.48
C ALA A 96 9.94 -5.57 17.52
N PHE A 97 9.74 -6.88 17.69
CA PHE A 97 8.93 -7.69 16.78
C PHE A 97 7.76 -8.39 17.47
N VAL A 98 6.69 -8.62 16.72
CA VAL A 98 5.64 -9.58 17.03
C VAL A 98 5.70 -10.76 16.07
N TYR A 99 5.13 -11.88 16.49
CA TYR A 99 5.23 -13.14 15.79
C TYR A 99 3.84 -13.61 15.39
N VAL A 100 3.65 -13.84 14.09
CA VAL A 100 2.38 -14.33 13.53
C VAL A 100 2.61 -15.62 12.80
N THR A 101 1.62 -16.51 12.82
CA THR A 101 1.74 -17.77 12.08
C THR A 101 1.63 -17.54 10.57
N THR A 102 2.19 -18.43 9.77
CA THR A 102 2.06 -18.39 8.31
C THR A 102 0.61 -18.58 7.81
N LYS A 103 -0.32 -18.97 8.69
CA LYS A 103 -1.76 -19.02 8.40
C LYS A 103 -2.39 -17.62 8.41
N GLU A 104 -1.89 -16.75 9.28
CA GLU A 104 -2.38 -15.37 9.42
C GLU A 104 -1.85 -14.49 8.29
N ILE A 105 -0.58 -14.62 7.90
CA ILE A 105 -0.01 -13.87 6.78
C ILE A 105 0.98 -14.73 6.03
N ALA A 106 1.06 -14.59 4.72
CA ALA A 106 1.97 -15.37 3.91
C ALA A 106 3.40 -14.81 3.98
N SER A 107 4.39 -15.69 3.92
CA SER A 107 5.77 -15.27 3.72
C SER A 107 5.89 -14.58 2.36
N GLY A 108 6.60 -13.45 2.31
CA GLY A 108 6.75 -12.64 1.10
C GLY A 108 5.64 -11.60 0.89
N SER A 109 4.61 -11.58 1.75
CA SER A 109 3.64 -10.49 1.82
C SER A 109 4.34 -9.16 2.06
N MET A 110 3.79 -8.10 1.49
CA MET A 110 4.30 -6.74 1.65
C MET A 110 3.36 -5.98 2.58
N ILE A 111 3.90 -5.25 3.54
CA ILE A 111 3.13 -4.43 4.47
C ILE A 111 3.73 -3.02 4.55
N ILE A 112 2.94 -2.04 4.96
CA ILE A 112 3.43 -0.67 5.22
C ILE A 112 4.28 -0.66 6.50
N ASN A 113 5.42 0.04 6.48
CA ASN A 113 6.26 0.26 7.66
C ASN A 113 7.20 1.47 7.47
N PRO A 114 7.36 2.35 8.49
CA PRO A 114 6.55 2.41 9.71
C PRO A 114 5.13 2.90 9.39
N VAL A 115 4.16 2.46 10.20
CA VAL A 115 2.82 3.05 10.17
C VAL A 115 2.84 4.18 11.18
N ASP A 116 2.79 5.42 10.70
CA ASP A 116 2.62 6.57 11.59
C ASP A 116 1.23 6.51 12.22
N SER A 117 1.09 6.90 13.50
CA SER A 117 -0.18 6.74 14.23
C SER A 117 -1.33 7.55 13.60
N GLU A 118 -1.01 8.60 12.85
CA GLU A 118 -1.98 9.43 12.13
C GLU A 118 -2.38 8.85 10.76
N MET A 119 -1.67 7.80 10.30
CA MET A 119 -1.86 7.22 8.98
C MET A 119 -2.99 6.19 9.02
N HIS A 120 -4.13 6.56 8.45
CA HIS A 120 -5.31 5.69 8.33
C HIS A 120 -5.69 5.52 6.87
N PHE A 121 -5.68 4.28 6.41
CA PHE A 121 -6.14 3.90 5.08
C PHE A 121 -7.50 3.21 5.13
N GLU A 122 -8.34 3.52 4.14
CA GLU A 122 -9.52 2.72 3.83
C GLU A 122 -9.12 1.44 3.07
N ASP A 123 -9.94 0.39 3.19
CA ASP A 123 -9.68 -0.86 2.46
C ASP A 123 -9.82 -0.65 0.95
N GLY A 124 -8.81 -1.06 0.18
CA GLY A 124 -8.72 -0.80 -1.25
C GLY A 124 -8.23 0.60 -1.61
N GLU A 125 -7.79 1.40 -0.64
CA GLU A 125 -7.17 2.69 -0.92
C GLU A 125 -5.86 2.51 -1.70
N LYS A 126 -5.59 3.43 -2.63
CA LYS A 126 -4.38 3.36 -3.45
C LYS A 126 -3.24 4.08 -2.76
N VAL A 127 -2.05 3.52 -2.90
CA VAL A 127 -0.81 4.10 -2.35
C VAL A 127 0.29 4.09 -3.39
N ILE A 128 1.25 4.99 -3.21
CA ILE A 128 2.52 4.98 -3.95
C ILE A 128 3.59 4.43 -3.00
N ILE A 129 4.26 3.36 -3.40
CA ILE A 129 5.42 2.84 -2.67
C ILE A 129 6.65 3.65 -3.11
N LYS A 130 7.39 4.20 -2.15
CA LYS A 130 8.68 4.87 -2.37
C LYS A 130 9.87 3.91 -2.31
#